data_AF-A0A521KEA5-F1
#
_entry.id   AF-A0A521KEA5-F1
#
_cell.length_a   1.000
_cell.length_b   1.000
_cell.length_c   1.000
_cell.angle_alpha   90.00
_cell.angle_beta   90.00
_cell.angle_gamma   90.00
#
_symmetry.space_group_name_H-M   'P 1'
#
loop_
_entity.id
_entity.type
_entity.pdbx_description
1 polymer ?
#
loop_
_entity_poly.entity_id
_entity_poly.type
_entity_poly.pdbx_seq_one_letter_code
_entity_poly.pdbx_strand_id
1 'polypeptide(L)'
;MRRARARRRGRASRSRRRRAAAGAVPRRRADFAARAVRLPSRLRPGSVSSGDRRLSRTRERGPVRADPAEQNRSPGSPLVILRDLLRVLGSNRRDGRNLTADEARDAFATILDGNESEVRIGAFLIALRWKGVTVEEYVGFARAARAKATIPCEGLEHLVCVCPPHDGFERHAPLEVASGLIAAAAGARVLIISDRCVPPKRGLTPASVLERLEAPMTWDPSEAESWVVKARFAAISATGMLPAWLGLRRVRGDLGVRTALSTVEKLVAPSSAALLVGAYSGPVLGTAVETIQGLGHKRGIVVQGLEGGVVPSVVRRSRGIELVEGCQVPLSIEPGDWGVASDDDAELPLFMPGDEGQGPADNPRLVQSSADQVSAVLCGQAGAARSAALLGAALVLKAAGLCPTLSDGVDRATSALDSGEASGVLARLRELARRPRAG
;
A
#
# COMPACT_ATOMS: atom_id res chain seq x y z
N MET A 1 -35.12 -22.52 -69.40
CA MET A 1 -35.67 -23.23 -68.23
C MET A 1 -35.19 -24.69 -68.22
N ARG A 2 -34.44 -25.04 -67.16
CA ARG A 2 -34.04 -26.36 -66.61
C ARG A 2 -34.07 -27.62 -67.51
N ARG A 3 -32.86 -28.07 -67.89
CA ARG A 3 -32.38 -29.46 -68.10
C ARG A 3 -30.85 -29.43 -68.00
N ALA A 4 -30.05 -30.46 -67.79
CA ALA A 4 -30.11 -31.75 -67.12
C ALA A 4 -28.70 -32.35 -67.31
N ARG A 5 -28.13 -32.91 -66.23
CA ARG A 5 -27.21 -34.08 -66.15
C ARG A 5 -25.89 -34.17 -66.96
N ALA A 6 -24.93 -34.75 -66.22
CA ALA A 6 -23.82 -35.65 -66.62
C ALA A 6 -22.50 -34.94 -67.01
N ARG A 7 -21.30 -35.39 -66.62
CA ARG A 7 -20.79 -36.77 -66.53
C ARG A 7 -19.64 -36.93 -65.51
N ARG A 8 -19.50 -38.17 -65.05
CA ARG A 8 -18.41 -38.77 -64.26
C ARG A 8 -17.08 -38.87 -65.02
N ARG A 9 -15.97 -38.96 -64.25
CA ARG A 9 -14.76 -39.84 -64.32
C ARG A 9 -13.52 -39.00 -63.94
N GLY A 10 -12.60 -39.36 -63.05
CA GLY A 10 -12.37 -40.56 -62.25
C GLY A 10 -10.86 -40.86 -62.15
N ARG A 11 -10.31 -40.95 -60.93
CA ARG A 11 -9.23 -41.85 -60.42
C ARG A 11 -8.66 -41.23 -59.12
N ALA A 12 -8.89 -41.82 -57.94
CA ALA A 12 -8.16 -42.96 -57.32
C ALA A 12 -6.71 -42.58 -56.96
N SER A 13 -6.31 -42.53 -55.68
CA SER A 13 -5.99 -43.71 -54.85
C SER A 13 -5.95 -43.37 -53.34
N ARG A 14 -6.58 -44.19 -52.48
CA ARG A 14 -5.98 -45.05 -51.41
C ARG A 14 -5.27 -44.26 -50.28
N SER A 15 -5.57 -44.39 -48.98
CA SER A 15 -5.99 -45.53 -48.15
C SER A 15 -6.55 -45.02 -46.80
N ARG A 16 -7.77 -45.42 -46.37
CA ARG A 16 -8.10 -46.38 -45.29
C ARG A 16 -7.38 -46.14 -43.94
N ARG A 17 -8.09 -45.64 -42.90
CA ARG A 17 -8.83 -46.40 -41.84
C ARG A 17 -7.87 -47.13 -40.88
N ARG A 18 -7.90 -46.94 -39.54
CA ARG A 18 -8.99 -47.20 -38.56
C ARG A 18 -8.53 -46.72 -37.17
N ARG A 19 -9.35 -46.00 -36.39
CA ARG A 19 -9.99 -46.45 -35.11
C ARG A 19 -9.26 -47.59 -34.36
N ALA A 20 -8.85 -47.35 -33.11
CA ALA A 20 -9.60 -47.72 -31.89
C ALA A 20 -8.79 -47.48 -30.59
N ALA A 21 -9.48 -46.88 -29.62
CA ALA A 21 -9.55 -47.21 -28.18
C ALA A 21 -8.30 -47.26 -27.25
N ALA A 22 -8.60 -46.81 -26.03
CA ALA A 22 -8.07 -47.18 -24.72
C ALA A 22 -6.88 -46.38 -24.15
N GLY A 23 -7.04 -45.97 -22.88
CA GLY A 23 -5.92 -45.63 -22.02
C GLY A 23 -6.17 -44.44 -21.11
N ALA A 24 -6.93 -44.65 -20.03
CA ALA A 24 -6.90 -43.77 -18.86
C ALA A 24 -5.46 -43.66 -18.32
N VAL A 25 -5.02 -42.44 -17.99
CA VAL A 25 -3.70 -42.17 -17.38
C VAL A 25 -3.92 -41.47 -16.03
N PRO A 26 -3.21 -41.88 -14.96
CA PRO A 26 -3.69 -41.75 -13.58
C PRO A 26 -3.26 -40.45 -12.89
N ARG A 27 -4.09 -40.06 -11.91
CA ARG A 27 -3.77 -39.05 -10.88
C ARG A 27 -2.54 -39.49 -10.09
N ARG A 28 -1.45 -38.72 -10.16
CA ARG A 28 -0.32 -38.84 -9.23
C ARG A 28 -0.50 -37.87 -8.06
N ARG A 29 -0.72 -38.45 -6.88
CA ARG A 29 -0.47 -37.82 -5.58
C ARG A 29 1.03 -37.55 -5.46
N ALA A 30 1.42 -36.35 -5.09
CA ALA A 30 2.76 -36.05 -4.63
C ALA A 30 2.83 -36.36 -3.14
N ASP A 31 3.46 -37.48 -2.79
CA ASP A 31 3.84 -37.79 -1.41
C ASP A 31 5.02 -36.90 -1.00
N PHE A 32 4.80 -36.09 0.04
CA PHE A 32 5.82 -35.34 0.74
C PHE A 32 6.62 -36.32 1.62
N ALA A 33 7.77 -36.77 1.13
CA ALA A 33 8.74 -37.50 1.95
C ALA A 33 9.60 -36.52 2.74
N ALA A 34 9.47 -36.55 4.07
CA ALA A 34 10.29 -35.80 5.00
C ALA A 34 11.77 -36.23 4.90
N ARG A 35 12.66 -35.29 4.52
CA ARG A 35 14.11 -35.45 4.71
C ARG A 35 14.47 -35.07 6.14
N ALA A 36 14.61 -36.08 6.99
CA ALA A 36 15.26 -35.95 8.28
C ALA A 36 16.78 -35.77 8.08
N VAL A 37 17.32 -34.64 8.55
CA VAL A 37 18.76 -34.42 8.68
C VAL A 37 19.29 -35.28 9.83
N ARG A 38 20.22 -36.18 9.52
CA ARG A 38 20.92 -37.03 10.49
C ARG A 38 21.90 -36.18 11.31
N LEU A 39 21.70 -36.12 12.62
CA LEU A 39 22.74 -35.74 13.58
C LEU A 39 23.63 -36.96 13.88
N PRO A 40 24.96 -36.82 13.95
CA PRO A 40 25.84 -37.92 14.33
C PRO A 40 25.75 -38.21 15.83
N SER A 41 25.26 -39.40 16.15
CA SER A 41 25.37 -40.04 17.46
C SER A 41 26.76 -40.62 17.65
N ARG A 42 27.44 -40.26 18.75
CA ARG A 42 28.38 -41.12 19.51
C ARG A 42 28.94 -40.34 20.70
N LEU A 43 28.56 -40.73 21.91
CA LEU A 43 29.45 -40.99 23.05
C LEU A 43 28.68 -41.90 24.02
N ARG A 44 29.30 -43.02 24.39
CA ARG A 44 28.75 -44.11 25.23
C ARG A 44 29.06 -43.88 26.73
N PRO A 45 28.40 -44.61 27.65
CA PRO A 45 28.16 -44.19 29.02
C PRO A 45 29.22 -44.67 30.02
N GLY A 46 29.37 -43.94 31.13
CA GLY A 46 30.16 -44.32 32.30
C GLY A 46 29.36 -44.16 33.60
N SER A 47 28.96 -45.32 34.15
CA SER A 47 28.78 -45.70 35.56
C SER A 47 28.08 -44.79 36.59
N VAL A 48 27.12 -45.44 37.25
CA VAL A 48 26.37 -45.07 38.46
C VAL A 48 27.23 -45.20 39.73
N SER A 49 27.06 -44.28 40.69
CA SER A 49 27.07 -44.57 42.14
C SER A 49 26.26 -43.49 42.87
N SER A 50 25.01 -43.78 43.28
CA SER A 50 24.60 -44.07 44.67
C SER A 50 25.20 -43.14 45.74
N GLY A 51 24.36 -42.26 46.28
CA GLY A 51 24.71 -41.33 47.36
C GLY A 51 23.50 -40.55 47.87
N ASP A 52 22.68 -41.24 48.64
CA ASP A 52 21.50 -40.77 49.37
C ASP A 52 21.84 -39.63 50.37
N ARG A 53 21.05 -38.54 50.41
CA ARG A 53 20.54 -37.89 51.64
C ARG A 53 19.81 -36.56 51.40
N ARG A 54 18.64 -36.48 52.03
CA ARG A 54 17.79 -35.32 52.33
C ARG A 54 18.58 -34.07 52.74
N LEU A 55 18.07 -32.88 52.37
CA LEU A 55 17.72 -31.80 53.30
C LEU A 55 17.03 -30.63 52.57
N SER A 56 15.79 -30.39 52.99
CA SER A 56 14.99 -29.19 52.81
C SER A 56 15.74 -27.90 53.19
N ARG A 57 15.67 -26.86 52.35
CA ARG A 57 15.81 -25.45 52.76
C ARG A 57 15.24 -24.51 51.70
N THR A 58 14.03 -24.02 51.97
CA THR A 58 13.46 -22.78 51.43
C THR A 58 14.45 -21.64 51.67
N ARG A 59 14.88 -20.95 50.60
CA ARG A 59 15.57 -19.66 50.69
C ARG A 59 14.58 -18.56 50.34
N GLU A 60 14.14 -17.84 51.36
CA GLU A 60 13.47 -16.55 51.24
C GLU A 60 14.41 -15.57 50.51
N ARG A 61 13.90 -14.89 49.47
CA ARG A 61 14.59 -13.77 48.83
C ARG A 61 14.24 -12.50 49.61
N GLY A 62 15.24 -11.88 50.24
CA GLY A 62 15.11 -10.56 50.84
C GLY A 62 14.88 -9.46 49.79
N PRO A 63 14.42 -8.26 50.22
CA PRO A 63 14.00 -7.20 49.31
C PRO A 63 15.20 -6.61 48.55
N VAL A 64 15.02 -6.45 47.24
CA VAL A 64 15.97 -5.77 46.34
C VAL A 64 15.99 -4.29 46.71
N ARG A 65 17.16 -3.75 47.07
CA ARG A 65 17.34 -2.31 47.30
C ARG A 65 17.20 -1.56 45.97
N ALA A 66 16.39 -0.51 45.97
CA ALA A 66 16.23 0.41 44.85
C ALA A 66 17.51 1.22 44.60
N ASP A 67 17.77 1.52 43.34
CA ASP A 67 18.91 2.28 42.83
C ASP A 67 18.76 3.78 43.21
N PRO A 68 19.76 4.45 43.81
CA PRO A 68 19.63 5.84 44.28
C PRO A 68 19.35 6.87 43.17
N ALA A 69 19.43 6.47 41.89
CA ALA A 69 19.10 7.34 40.74
C ALA A 69 17.59 7.52 40.48
N GLU A 70 16.70 6.79 41.18
CA GLU A 70 15.25 6.92 41.00
C GLU A 70 14.59 8.08 41.79
N GLN A 71 15.30 8.70 42.74
CA GLN A 71 14.68 9.63 43.70
C GLN A 71 14.74 11.12 43.33
N ASN A 72 15.21 11.49 42.13
CA ASN A 72 15.36 12.90 41.76
C ASN A 72 14.76 13.25 40.40
N ARG A 73 13.47 12.96 40.19
CA ARG A 73 12.70 13.48 39.05
C ARG A 73 11.58 14.38 39.55
N SER A 74 11.68 15.66 39.22
CA SER A 74 10.63 16.66 39.44
C SER A 74 9.31 16.22 38.80
N PRO A 75 8.16 16.36 39.47
CA PRO A 75 6.86 16.05 38.90
C PRO A 75 6.47 17.15 37.92
N GLY A 76 6.62 16.90 36.60
CA GLY A 76 6.19 17.88 35.59
C GLY A 76 6.81 17.82 34.18
N SER A 77 7.57 16.80 33.80
CA SER A 77 8.03 16.64 32.41
C SER A 77 7.21 15.56 31.67
N PRO A 78 6.55 15.87 30.54
CA PRO A 78 5.70 14.93 29.80
C PRO A 78 6.55 14.03 28.89
N LEU A 79 7.56 13.35 29.46
CA LEU A 79 8.21 12.24 28.79
C LEU A 79 7.53 10.96 29.26
N VAL A 80 6.36 10.67 28.68
CA VAL A 80 5.83 9.30 28.67
C VAL A 80 6.87 8.45 27.93
N ILE A 81 7.65 7.69 28.70
CA ILE A 81 8.75 6.92 28.15
C ILE A 81 8.14 5.80 27.32
N LEU A 82 8.53 5.64 26.05
CA LEU A 82 8.04 4.56 25.17
C LEU A 82 8.16 3.17 25.84
N ARG A 83 9.10 3.04 26.78
CA ARG A 83 9.27 1.91 27.71
C ARG A 83 8.05 1.60 28.57
N ASP A 84 7.36 2.60 29.12
CA ASP A 84 6.19 2.39 29.96
C ASP A 84 4.98 2.01 29.12
N LEU A 85 4.84 2.59 27.93
CA LEU A 85 3.81 2.18 26.98
C LEU A 85 4.03 0.75 26.46
N LEU A 86 5.28 0.31 26.32
CA LEU A 86 5.59 -1.10 26.06
C LEU A 86 5.09 -2.04 27.17
N ARG A 87 5.08 -1.60 28.44
CA ARG A 87 4.46 -2.37 29.54
C ARG A 87 2.95 -2.39 29.42
N VAL A 88 2.33 -1.26 29.02
CA VAL A 88 0.88 -1.14 28.79
C VAL A 88 0.41 -2.09 27.68
N LEU A 89 1.19 -2.19 26.59
CA LEU A 89 0.90 -3.10 25.48
C LEU A 89 1.03 -4.58 25.84
N GLY A 90 1.69 -4.90 26.97
CA GLY A 90 1.89 -6.25 27.46
C GLY A 90 2.83 -7.09 26.59
N SER A 91 3.11 -8.32 27.04
CA SER A 91 3.92 -9.29 26.30
C SER A 91 3.09 -10.13 25.31
N ASN A 92 1.76 -10.11 25.41
CA ASN A 92 0.84 -10.84 24.55
C ASN A 92 -0.54 -10.12 24.45
N ARG A 93 -1.41 -10.60 23.54
CA ARG A 93 -2.75 -10.01 23.29
C ARG A 93 -3.71 -10.03 24.50
N ARG A 94 -3.43 -10.80 25.55
CA ARG A 94 -4.33 -11.00 26.69
C ARG A 94 -3.91 -10.17 27.92
N ASP A 95 -2.63 -9.83 28.02
CA ASP A 95 -2.05 -9.21 29.22
C ASP A 95 -1.83 -7.70 29.08
N GLY A 96 -2.02 -7.13 27.88
CA GLY A 96 -1.92 -5.70 27.61
C GLY A 96 -3.26 -5.05 27.27
N ARG A 97 -3.35 -3.72 27.44
CA ARG A 97 -4.50 -2.93 26.97
C ARG A 97 -4.14 -2.10 25.73
N ASN A 98 -5.16 -1.67 25.00
CA ASN A 98 -5.00 -0.70 23.93
C ASN A 98 -4.58 0.67 24.50
N LEU A 99 -3.80 1.41 23.72
CA LEU A 99 -3.50 2.81 24.06
C LEU A 99 -4.74 3.66 23.81
N THR A 100 -4.92 4.70 24.62
CA THR A 100 -5.87 5.76 24.28
C THR A 100 -5.34 6.57 23.09
N ALA A 101 -6.20 7.36 22.45
CA ALA A 101 -5.78 8.23 21.36
C ALA A 101 -4.70 9.26 21.81
N ASP A 102 -4.76 9.74 23.05
CA ASP A 102 -3.77 10.67 23.59
C ASP A 102 -2.43 9.97 23.87
N GLU A 103 -2.45 8.77 24.46
CA GLU A 103 -1.23 7.98 24.67
C GLU A 103 -0.55 7.62 23.35
N ALA A 104 -1.35 7.23 22.36
CA ALA A 104 -0.86 6.95 21.01
C ALA A 104 -0.25 8.21 20.38
N ARG A 105 -0.92 9.36 20.49
CA ARG A 105 -0.40 10.66 20.02
C ARG A 105 0.95 10.98 20.66
N ASP A 106 1.05 10.89 21.98
CA ASP A 106 2.25 11.27 22.72
C ASP A 106 3.42 10.32 22.43
N ALA A 107 3.13 9.01 22.32
CA ALA A 107 4.10 8.01 21.90
C ALA A 107 4.69 8.36 20.52
N PHE A 108 3.82 8.68 19.57
CA PHE A 108 4.23 8.91 18.19
C PHE A 108 4.89 10.27 18.00
N ALA A 109 4.45 11.30 18.73
CA ALA A 109 5.14 12.58 18.78
C ALA A 109 6.59 12.39 19.24
N THR A 110 6.81 11.60 20.29
CA THR A 110 8.15 11.27 20.82
C THR A 110 9.00 10.53 19.78
N ILE A 111 8.41 9.56 19.06
CA ILE A 111 9.10 8.86 17.96
C ILE A 111 9.51 9.85 16.86
N LEU A 112 8.62 10.79 16.49
CA LEU A 112 8.87 11.79 15.45
C LEU A 112 9.86 12.88 15.88
N ASP A 113 10.07 13.11 17.18
CA ASP A 113 11.10 14.03 17.69
C ASP A 113 12.53 13.48 17.51
N GLY A 114 12.68 12.20 17.20
CA GLY A 114 14.00 11.58 16.94
C GLY A 114 14.84 11.33 18.20
N ASN A 115 14.28 11.53 19.39
CA ASN A 115 14.98 11.36 20.67
C ASN A 115 14.91 9.93 21.25
N GLU A 116 14.22 9.01 20.58
CA GLU A 116 14.05 7.62 21.05
C GLU A 116 15.00 6.64 20.36
N SER A 117 15.38 5.59 21.07
CA SER A 117 16.29 4.58 20.51
C SER A 117 15.59 3.71 19.47
N GLU A 118 16.30 3.38 18.39
CA GLU A 118 15.83 2.49 17.32
C GLU A 118 15.30 1.15 17.87
N VAL A 119 15.94 0.61 18.91
CA VAL A 119 15.52 -0.61 19.60
C VAL A 119 14.13 -0.47 20.24
N ARG A 120 13.85 0.66 20.91
CA ARG A 120 12.54 0.88 21.53
C ARG A 120 11.47 1.15 20.48
N ILE A 121 11.80 1.92 19.45
CA ILE A 121 10.89 2.17 18.31
C ILE A 121 10.53 0.82 17.66
N GLY A 122 11.52 -0.01 17.36
CA GLY A 122 11.31 -1.33 16.78
C GLY A 122 10.45 -2.23 17.66
N ALA A 123 10.76 -2.32 18.96
CA ALA A 123 9.97 -3.08 19.92
C ALA A 123 8.52 -2.61 19.99
N PHE A 124 8.30 -1.29 20.03
CA PHE A 124 6.96 -0.69 20.09
C PHE A 124 6.13 -1.01 18.85
N LEU A 125 6.72 -0.86 17.66
CA LEU A 125 6.06 -1.14 16.39
C LEU A 125 5.70 -2.62 16.23
N ILE A 126 6.57 -3.53 16.70
CA ILE A 126 6.30 -4.98 16.68
C ILE A 126 5.24 -5.37 17.71
N ALA A 127 5.28 -4.80 18.92
CA ALA A 127 4.25 -5.02 19.93
C ALA A 127 2.86 -4.61 19.42
N LEU A 128 2.75 -3.43 18.79
CA LEU A 128 1.53 -2.97 18.14
C LEU A 128 1.08 -3.91 17.01
N ARG A 129 2.00 -4.35 16.15
CA ARG A 129 1.70 -5.27 15.05
C ARG A 129 1.14 -6.60 15.57
N TRP A 130 1.72 -7.15 16.64
CA TRP A 130 1.28 -8.40 17.25
C TRP A 130 -0.07 -8.26 17.96
N LYS A 131 -0.28 -7.14 18.66
CA LYS A 131 -1.55 -6.82 19.31
C LYS A 131 -2.69 -6.64 18.29
N GLY A 132 -2.38 -5.96 17.19
CA GLY A 132 -3.35 -5.32 16.31
C GLY A 132 -3.57 -3.87 16.73
N VAL A 133 -3.57 -2.96 15.76
CA VAL A 133 -3.72 -1.52 16.01
C VAL A 133 -5.20 -1.15 15.90
N THR A 134 -5.67 -0.40 16.87
CA THR A 134 -7.06 0.08 16.97
C THR A 134 -7.27 1.39 16.22
N VAL A 135 -8.53 1.79 16.04
CA VAL A 135 -8.88 3.07 15.41
C VAL A 135 -8.35 4.24 16.25
N GLU A 136 -8.51 4.19 17.56
CA GLU A 136 -8.06 5.23 18.50
C GLU A 136 -6.55 5.42 18.43
N GLU A 137 -5.79 4.31 18.37
CA GLU A 137 -4.34 4.33 18.20
C GLU A 137 -3.94 4.96 16.87
N TYR A 138 -4.57 4.55 15.76
CA TYR A 138 -4.28 5.15 14.45
C TYR A 138 -4.63 6.63 14.39
N VAL A 139 -5.77 7.04 14.97
CA VAL A 139 -6.16 8.45 15.07
C VAL A 139 -5.13 9.23 15.89
N GLY A 140 -4.67 8.71 17.02
CA GLY A 140 -3.62 9.32 17.83
C GLY A 140 -2.31 9.50 17.06
N PHE A 141 -1.81 8.43 16.43
CA PHE A 141 -0.59 8.46 15.61
C PHE A 141 -0.69 9.45 14.44
N ALA A 142 -1.81 9.44 13.71
CA ALA A 142 -2.03 10.35 12.60
C ALA A 142 -2.16 11.81 13.05
N ARG A 143 -2.78 12.08 14.21
CA ARG A 143 -2.83 13.44 14.79
C ARG A 143 -1.43 13.96 15.13
N ALA A 144 -0.59 13.12 15.74
CA ALA A 144 0.80 13.49 16.03
C ALA A 144 1.60 13.77 14.75
N ALA A 145 1.42 12.96 13.70
CA ALA A 145 2.07 13.17 12.41
C ALA A 145 1.60 14.48 11.74
N ARG A 146 0.28 14.71 11.68
CA ARG A 146 -0.31 15.93 11.10
C ARG A 146 0.14 17.20 11.82
N ALA A 147 0.27 17.15 13.15
CA ALA A 147 0.72 18.29 13.94
C ALA A 147 2.17 18.73 13.65
N LYS A 148 2.99 17.83 13.08
CA LYS A 148 4.40 18.09 12.72
C LYS A 148 4.64 18.24 11.22
N ALA A 149 3.63 17.97 10.40
CA ALA A 149 3.75 17.99 8.95
C ALA A 149 3.37 19.36 8.39
N THR A 150 4.03 19.76 7.30
CA THR A 150 3.57 20.87 6.47
C THR A 150 2.66 20.29 5.38
N ILE A 151 1.36 20.49 5.52
CA ILE A 151 0.33 19.89 4.67
C ILE A 151 -0.17 20.93 3.66
N PRO A 152 -0.06 20.68 2.33
CA PRO A 152 -0.48 21.64 1.30
C PRO A 152 -1.98 21.53 0.97
N CYS A 153 -2.50 22.45 0.15
CA CYS A 153 -3.82 22.32 -0.49
C CYS A 153 -5.04 22.31 0.46
N GLU A 154 -4.93 22.88 1.66
CA GLU A 154 -6.05 22.97 2.59
C GLU A 154 -7.16 23.87 2.03
N GLY A 155 -8.41 23.41 2.09
CA GLY A 155 -9.60 24.15 1.65
C GLY A 155 -9.91 24.03 0.15
N LEU A 156 -9.16 23.25 -0.63
CA LEU A 156 -9.44 23.10 -2.06
C LEU A 156 -10.64 22.15 -2.32
N GLU A 157 -11.64 22.65 -3.03
CA GLU A 157 -12.80 21.86 -3.44
C GLU A 157 -12.43 20.74 -4.43
N HIS A 158 -13.17 19.63 -4.37
CA HIS A 158 -12.95 18.45 -5.24
C HIS A 158 -11.52 17.89 -5.20
N LEU A 159 -10.76 18.19 -4.14
CA LEU A 159 -9.44 17.63 -3.91
C LEU A 159 -9.56 16.19 -3.40
N VAL A 160 -8.83 15.29 -4.06
CA VAL A 160 -8.62 13.92 -3.63
C VAL A 160 -7.15 13.69 -3.39
N CYS A 161 -6.82 13.29 -2.16
CA CYS A 161 -5.49 12.77 -1.84
C CYS A 161 -5.47 11.27 -2.12
N VAL A 162 -4.63 10.87 -3.07
CA VAL A 162 -4.45 9.48 -3.46
C VAL A 162 -3.26 8.93 -2.68
N CYS A 163 -3.53 7.96 -1.81
CA CYS A 163 -2.59 7.44 -0.82
C CYS A 163 -2.34 5.94 -1.06
N PRO A 164 -1.47 5.57 -2.02
CA PRO A 164 -1.07 4.19 -2.25
C PRO A 164 -0.11 3.68 -1.15
N PRO A 165 0.20 2.38 -1.12
CA PRO A 165 1.28 1.83 -0.30
C PRO A 165 2.60 2.53 -0.60
N HIS A 166 3.18 3.19 0.40
CA HIS A 166 4.42 3.95 0.21
C HIS A 166 5.65 3.05 0.02
N ASP A 167 5.57 1.79 0.47
CA ASP A 167 6.60 0.78 0.19
C ASP A 167 6.44 0.11 -1.18
N GLY A 168 5.43 0.50 -1.96
CA GLY A 168 5.30 0.23 -3.38
C GLY A 168 4.83 -1.18 -3.77
N PHE A 169 4.81 -1.38 -5.08
CA PHE A 169 4.34 -2.57 -5.78
C PHE A 169 5.52 -3.44 -6.22
N GLU A 170 5.32 -4.75 -6.23
CA GLU A 170 6.33 -5.71 -6.72
C GLU A 170 6.00 -6.22 -8.12
N ARG A 171 4.71 -6.38 -8.43
CA ARG A 171 4.25 -7.06 -9.66
C ARG A 171 3.46 -6.16 -10.60
N HIS A 172 2.95 -5.03 -10.14
CA HIS A 172 2.12 -4.12 -10.95
C HIS A 172 2.75 -2.74 -11.06
N ALA A 173 2.51 -2.07 -12.19
CA ALA A 173 2.85 -0.67 -12.32
C ALA A 173 1.97 0.19 -11.37
N PRO A 174 2.50 1.29 -10.81
CA PRO A 174 1.74 2.31 -10.09
C PRO A 174 0.76 3.09 -11.00
N LEU A 175 -0.31 2.42 -11.42
CA LEU A 175 -1.32 2.94 -12.35
C LEU A 175 -2.17 4.08 -11.76
N GLU A 176 -2.03 4.38 -10.46
CA GLU A 176 -2.61 5.57 -9.84
C GLU A 176 -2.07 6.88 -10.45
N VAL A 177 -0.88 6.87 -11.08
CA VAL A 177 -0.38 8.02 -11.85
C VAL A 177 -1.29 8.28 -13.06
N ALA A 178 -1.56 7.25 -13.86
CA ALA A 178 -2.49 7.35 -14.99
C ALA A 178 -3.90 7.71 -14.51
N SER A 179 -4.38 7.02 -13.47
CA SER A 179 -5.71 7.24 -12.89
C SER A 179 -5.91 8.67 -12.42
N GLY A 180 -4.90 9.25 -11.75
CA GLY A 180 -4.95 10.61 -11.25
C GLY A 180 -4.89 11.65 -12.38
N LEU A 181 -4.07 11.44 -13.42
CA LEU A 181 -4.03 12.32 -14.59
C LEU A 181 -5.37 12.31 -15.36
N ILE A 182 -5.97 11.14 -15.54
CA ILE A 182 -7.30 10.98 -16.16
C ILE A 182 -8.37 11.68 -15.33
N ALA A 183 -8.39 11.45 -14.01
CA ALA A 183 -9.36 12.09 -13.12
C ALA A 183 -9.19 13.61 -13.06
N ALA A 184 -7.95 14.11 -13.10
CA ALA A 184 -7.65 15.54 -13.15
C ALA A 184 -8.18 16.19 -14.44
N ALA A 185 -8.01 15.51 -15.59
CA ALA A 185 -8.61 15.91 -16.86
C ALA A 185 -10.14 15.91 -16.80
N ALA A 186 -10.73 14.88 -16.19
CA ALA A 186 -12.18 14.78 -15.96
C ALA A 186 -12.71 15.73 -14.85
N GLY A 187 -11.85 16.57 -14.26
CA GLY A 187 -12.25 17.71 -13.44
C GLY A 187 -11.89 17.63 -11.96
N ALA A 188 -11.39 16.50 -11.44
CA ALA A 188 -10.92 16.40 -10.06
C ALA A 188 -9.67 17.26 -9.82
N ARG A 189 -9.40 17.61 -8.57
CA ARG A 189 -8.06 18.03 -8.14
C ARG A 189 -7.40 16.84 -7.46
N VAL A 190 -6.19 16.47 -7.88
CA VAL A 190 -5.51 15.25 -7.42
C VAL A 190 -4.18 15.60 -6.79
N LEU A 191 -3.98 15.13 -5.56
CA LEU A 191 -2.68 15.15 -4.89
C LEU A 191 -2.25 13.71 -4.60
N ILE A 192 -1.24 13.21 -5.31
CA ILE A 192 -0.64 11.90 -5.01
C ILE A 192 0.41 12.10 -3.93
N ILE A 193 0.24 11.42 -2.79
CA ILE A 193 1.23 11.39 -1.72
C ILE A 193 1.99 10.07 -1.84
N SER A 194 3.28 10.16 -2.12
CA SER A 194 4.13 9.02 -2.41
C SER A 194 5.52 9.25 -1.84
N ASP A 195 6.35 8.22 -1.82
CA ASP A 195 7.78 8.36 -1.58
C ASP A 195 8.56 7.34 -2.42
N ARG A 196 9.89 7.42 -2.41
CA ARG A 196 10.78 6.54 -3.16
C ARG A 196 11.48 5.55 -2.23
N CYS A 197 11.51 4.28 -2.66
CA CYS A 197 12.27 3.20 -2.04
C CYS A 197 12.03 3.07 -0.52
N VAL A 198 10.76 3.11 -0.08
CA VAL A 198 10.44 2.96 1.35
C VAL A 198 10.52 1.47 1.74
N PRO A 199 11.25 1.12 2.83
CA PRO A 199 11.27 -0.26 3.34
C PRO A 199 9.92 -0.70 3.93
N PRO A 200 9.63 -2.01 4.01
CA PRO A 200 10.57 -3.12 3.76
C PRO A 200 10.70 -3.53 2.29
N LYS A 201 9.73 -3.18 1.44
CA LYS A 201 9.68 -3.69 0.06
C LYS A 201 10.58 -2.97 -0.93
N ARG A 202 10.72 -1.65 -0.79
CA ARG A 202 11.35 -0.80 -1.81
C ARG A 202 10.76 -1.07 -3.21
N GLY A 203 9.44 -1.25 -3.26
CA GLY A 203 8.69 -1.50 -4.48
C GLY A 203 8.55 -0.25 -5.34
N LEU A 204 8.02 -0.45 -6.54
CA LEU A 204 7.70 0.62 -7.49
C LEU A 204 6.63 1.54 -6.88
N THR A 205 6.79 2.85 -7.00
CA THR A 205 5.81 3.84 -6.51
C THR A 205 5.50 4.86 -7.60
N PRO A 206 4.48 5.72 -7.43
CA PRO A 206 4.26 6.85 -8.34
C PRO A 206 5.53 7.64 -8.66
N ALA A 207 6.44 7.78 -7.69
CA ALA A 207 7.74 8.43 -7.87
C ALA A 207 8.62 7.75 -8.94
N SER A 208 8.60 6.42 -9.03
CA SER A 208 9.35 5.64 -10.02
C SER A 208 8.86 5.92 -11.44
N VAL A 209 7.54 5.97 -11.62
CA VAL A 209 6.90 6.22 -12.92
C VAL A 209 7.10 7.67 -13.34
N LEU A 210 6.81 8.63 -12.44
CA LEU A 210 6.86 10.05 -12.75
C LEU A 210 8.25 10.48 -13.23
N GLU A 211 9.33 9.99 -12.60
CA GLU A 211 10.70 10.28 -13.02
C GLU A 211 10.94 9.91 -14.51
N ARG A 212 10.50 8.72 -14.93
CA ARG A 212 10.66 8.27 -16.32
C ARG A 212 9.74 8.97 -17.31
N LEU A 213 8.60 9.46 -16.83
CA LEU A 213 7.74 10.33 -17.61
C LEU A 213 8.25 11.78 -17.64
N GLU A 214 9.43 12.10 -17.08
CA GLU A 214 9.89 13.50 -16.89
C GLU A 214 8.84 14.36 -16.15
N ALA A 215 8.01 13.67 -15.39
CA ALA A 215 6.98 14.08 -14.44
C ALA A 215 7.58 14.68 -13.16
N PRO A 216 7.35 15.95 -12.76
CA PRO A 216 7.90 16.39 -11.49
C PRO A 216 7.13 15.77 -10.31
N MET A 217 7.88 15.36 -9.29
CA MET A 217 7.39 15.11 -7.94
C MET A 217 8.17 16.01 -7.00
N THR A 218 7.48 16.81 -6.19
CA THR A 218 8.13 17.81 -5.35
C THR A 218 8.31 17.34 -3.92
N TRP A 219 9.22 18.00 -3.22
CA TRP A 219 9.41 17.88 -1.77
C TRP A 219 8.87 19.11 -1.03
N ASP A 220 8.44 20.14 -1.77
CA ASP A 220 7.95 21.39 -1.24
C ASP A 220 6.41 21.43 -1.28
N PRO A 221 5.73 21.48 -0.11
CA PRO A 221 4.28 21.59 -0.03
C PRO A 221 3.71 22.77 -0.84
N SER A 222 4.38 23.93 -0.83
CA SER A 222 3.89 25.12 -1.56
C SER A 222 3.91 24.92 -3.08
N GLU A 223 4.90 24.17 -3.58
CA GLU A 223 5.03 23.84 -4.99
C GLU A 223 3.95 22.85 -5.42
N ALA A 224 3.68 21.84 -4.58
CA ALA A 224 2.58 20.90 -4.81
C ALA A 224 1.23 21.62 -4.88
N GLU A 225 0.97 22.55 -3.96
CA GLU A 225 -0.26 23.35 -3.97
C GLU A 225 -0.41 24.18 -5.24
N SER A 226 0.65 24.87 -5.65
CA SER A 226 0.69 25.62 -6.91
C SER A 226 0.37 24.73 -8.12
N TRP A 227 0.90 23.51 -8.16
CA TRP A 227 0.62 22.57 -9.26
C TRP A 227 -0.81 22.02 -9.23
N VAL A 228 -1.35 21.69 -8.06
CA VAL A 228 -2.77 21.31 -7.94
C VAL A 228 -3.68 22.45 -8.42
N VAL A 229 -3.39 23.70 -8.07
CA VAL A 229 -4.21 24.84 -8.51
C VAL A 229 -4.12 25.07 -10.02
N LYS A 230 -2.92 24.98 -10.61
CA LYS A 230 -2.69 25.34 -12.03
C LYS A 230 -2.92 24.19 -13.01
N ALA A 231 -2.62 22.97 -12.60
CA ALA A 231 -2.68 21.76 -13.42
C ALA A 231 -3.69 20.72 -12.92
N ARG A 232 -4.38 20.95 -11.80
CA ARG A 232 -5.30 19.99 -11.15
C ARG A 232 -4.64 18.69 -10.68
N PHE A 233 -3.32 18.60 -10.77
CA PHE A 233 -2.56 17.42 -10.41
C PHE A 233 -1.23 17.83 -9.80
N ALA A 234 -0.84 17.17 -8.70
CA ALA A 234 0.51 17.19 -8.19
C ALA A 234 0.88 15.84 -7.56
N ALA A 235 2.17 15.55 -7.51
CA ALA A 235 2.72 14.48 -6.69
C ALA A 235 3.72 15.07 -5.71
N ILE A 236 3.64 14.67 -4.44
CA ILE A 236 4.49 15.16 -3.36
C ILE A 236 5.11 13.99 -2.58
N SER A 237 6.36 14.19 -2.17
CA SER A 237 7.06 13.31 -1.24
C SER A 237 6.42 13.36 0.14
N ALA A 238 6.01 12.21 0.69
CA ALA A 238 5.54 12.11 2.07
C ALA A 238 6.62 12.61 3.06
N THR A 239 7.89 12.32 2.78
CA THR A 239 9.03 12.86 3.54
C THR A 239 9.16 14.38 3.37
N GLY A 240 8.84 14.93 2.19
CA GLY A 240 8.81 16.39 1.99
C GLY A 240 7.79 17.10 2.90
N MET A 241 6.65 16.46 3.14
CA MET A 241 5.63 16.97 4.08
C MET A 241 6.05 16.79 5.54
N LEU A 242 6.70 15.67 5.87
CA LEU A 242 7.15 15.35 7.22
C LEU A 242 8.55 14.69 7.20
N PRO A 243 9.63 15.48 7.34
CA PRO A 243 11.01 14.99 7.23
C PRO A 243 11.39 13.89 8.23
N ALA A 244 10.71 13.84 9.38
CA ALA A 244 10.91 12.82 10.42
C ALA A 244 10.74 11.38 9.91
N TRP A 245 10.01 11.17 8.80
CA TRP A 245 9.91 9.86 8.16
C TRP A 245 11.25 9.25 7.74
N LEU A 246 12.24 10.07 7.38
CA LEU A 246 13.58 9.59 7.02
C LEU A 246 14.25 8.85 8.17
N GLY A 247 14.13 9.37 9.40
CA GLY A 247 14.72 8.77 10.59
C GLY A 247 14.19 7.37 10.90
N LEU A 248 12.99 7.03 10.40
CA LEU A 248 12.37 5.72 10.61
C LEU A 248 12.72 4.69 9.53
N ARG A 249 13.37 5.08 8.42
CA ARG A 249 13.67 4.16 7.31
C ARG A 249 14.57 3.01 7.73
N ARG A 250 15.60 3.29 8.53
CA ARG A 250 16.53 2.26 9.02
C ARG A 250 15.80 1.21 9.87
N VAL A 251 15.04 1.67 10.87
CA VAL A 251 14.21 0.79 11.72
C VAL A 251 13.27 -0.07 10.86
N ARG A 252 12.61 0.50 9.84
CA ARG A 252 11.73 -0.27 8.93
C ARG A 252 12.49 -1.33 8.14
N GLY A 253 13.69 -1.01 7.67
CA GLY A 253 14.57 -1.95 6.98
C GLY A 253 14.94 -3.12 7.89
N ASP A 254 15.45 -2.82 9.08
CA ASP A 254 15.90 -3.82 10.06
C ASP A 254 14.75 -4.72 10.55
N LEU A 255 13.53 -4.18 10.68
CA LEU A 255 12.36 -4.97 11.06
C LEU A 255 11.90 -5.93 9.95
N GLY A 256 12.15 -5.61 8.67
CA GLY A 256 11.78 -6.46 7.52
C GLY A 256 10.28 -6.69 7.31
N VAL A 257 9.41 -6.08 8.13
CA VAL A 257 7.95 -6.24 8.06
C VAL A 257 7.25 -4.90 8.14
N ARG A 258 6.06 -4.82 7.55
CA ARG A 258 5.19 -3.64 7.69
C ARG A 258 4.75 -3.46 9.12
N THR A 259 4.61 -2.22 9.55
CA THR A 259 4.17 -1.86 10.91
C THR A 259 3.00 -0.89 10.81
N ALA A 260 2.57 -0.33 11.96
CA ALA A 260 1.58 0.74 11.99
C ALA A 260 1.97 1.93 11.09
N LEU A 261 3.28 2.18 10.89
CA LEU A 261 3.79 3.27 10.06
C LEU A 261 3.23 3.24 8.63
N SER A 262 3.17 2.05 8.01
CA SER A 262 2.66 1.90 6.64
C SER A 262 1.20 2.31 6.47
N THR A 263 0.44 2.39 7.57
CA THR A 263 -0.92 2.93 7.57
C THR A 263 -0.91 4.42 7.90
N VAL A 264 -0.18 4.84 8.93
CA VAL A 264 -0.13 6.24 9.40
C VAL A 264 0.40 7.19 8.31
N GLU A 265 1.37 6.78 7.50
CA GLU A 265 1.90 7.58 6.39
C GLU A 265 0.80 8.01 5.40
N LYS A 266 -0.18 7.14 5.14
CA LYS A 266 -1.31 7.41 4.23
C LYS A 266 -2.35 8.36 4.84
N LEU A 267 -2.23 8.68 6.13
CA LEU A 267 -3.18 9.49 6.88
C LEU A 267 -2.69 10.93 7.07
N VAL A 268 -1.51 11.30 6.58
CA VAL A 268 -1.00 12.67 6.61
C VAL A 268 -1.43 13.38 5.33
N ALA A 269 -2.61 13.99 5.38
CA ALA A 269 -3.26 14.64 4.24
C ALA A 269 -4.12 15.83 4.72
N PRO A 270 -4.50 16.76 3.84
CA PRO A 270 -5.29 17.96 4.17
C PRO A 270 -6.65 17.54 4.72
N SER A 271 -7.10 18.18 5.78
CA SER A 271 -8.29 17.74 6.52
C SER A 271 -9.59 17.89 5.70
N SER A 272 -9.60 18.87 4.80
CA SER A 272 -10.67 19.16 3.85
C SER A 272 -10.72 18.24 2.63
N ALA A 273 -9.65 17.51 2.33
CA ALA A 273 -9.57 16.65 1.14
C ALA A 273 -10.39 15.36 1.33
N ALA A 274 -10.91 14.83 0.22
CA ALA A 274 -11.32 13.43 0.18
C ALA A 274 -10.08 12.53 0.13
N LEU A 275 -10.13 11.36 0.78
CA LEU A 275 -9.01 10.40 0.74
C LEU A 275 -9.35 9.19 -0.12
N LEU A 276 -8.43 8.77 -0.99
CA LEU A 276 -8.46 7.46 -1.64
C LEU A 276 -7.30 6.62 -1.10
N VAL A 277 -7.61 5.64 -0.24
CA VAL A 277 -6.61 4.89 0.52
C VAL A 277 -6.59 3.43 0.09
N GLY A 278 -5.42 2.94 -0.30
CA GLY A 278 -5.19 1.53 -0.57
C GLY A 278 -5.08 0.72 0.72
N ALA A 279 -5.74 -0.43 0.78
CA ALA A 279 -5.71 -1.34 1.92
C ALA A 279 -5.34 -2.77 1.50
N TYR A 280 -4.55 -3.44 2.33
CA TYR A 280 -4.20 -4.85 2.09
C TYR A 280 -5.38 -5.78 2.28
N SER A 281 -5.25 -7.01 1.77
CA SER A 281 -6.21 -8.08 2.03
C SER A 281 -6.37 -8.34 3.53
N GLY A 282 -7.56 -8.82 3.91
CA GLY A 282 -7.94 -9.06 5.30
C GLY A 282 -9.03 -8.10 5.81
N PRO A 283 -9.36 -8.17 7.11
CA PRO A 283 -10.48 -7.43 7.71
C PRO A 283 -10.06 -6.01 8.17
N VAL A 284 -9.39 -5.25 7.30
CA VAL A 284 -8.82 -3.92 7.65
C VAL A 284 -9.61 -2.73 7.14
N LEU A 285 -10.59 -2.96 6.25
CA LEU A 285 -11.37 -1.89 5.61
C LEU A 285 -12.16 -1.06 6.63
N GLY A 286 -12.81 -1.72 7.60
CA GLY A 286 -13.58 -1.05 8.67
C GLY A 286 -12.69 -0.13 9.51
N THR A 287 -11.60 -0.66 10.06
CA THR A 287 -10.62 0.13 10.82
C THR A 287 -10.08 1.32 10.02
N ALA A 288 -9.77 1.13 8.74
CA ALA A 288 -9.26 2.19 7.90
C ALA A 288 -10.29 3.30 7.63
N VAL A 289 -11.55 2.94 7.32
CA VAL A 289 -12.60 3.94 7.07
C VAL A 289 -13.01 4.68 8.36
N GLU A 290 -13.07 3.98 9.49
CA GLU A 290 -13.34 4.57 10.80
C GLU A 290 -12.21 5.51 11.23
N THR A 291 -10.95 5.18 10.88
CA THR A 291 -9.80 6.05 11.16
C THR A 291 -9.87 7.35 10.35
N ILE A 292 -10.14 7.30 9.05
CA ILE A 292 -10.27 8.54 8.25
C ILE A 292 -11.47 9.38 8.72
N GLN A 293 -12.56 8.74 9.15
CA GLN A 293 -13.71 9.43 9.75
C GLN A 293 -13.34 10.08 11.09
N GLY A 294 -12.62 9.37 11.97
CA GLY A 294 -12.15 9.89 13.27
C GLY A 294 -11.10 11.01 13.15
N LEU A 295 -10.48 11.15 11.98
CA LEU A 295 -9.60 12.26 11.61
C LEU A 295 -10.35 13.46 11.00
N GLY A 296 -11.68 13.37 10.85
CA GLY A 296 -12.55 14.47 10.44
C GLY A 296 -12.81 14.56 8.93
N HIS A 297 -12.38 13.59 8.12
CA HIS A 297 -12.68 13.60 6.69
C HIS A 297 -14.18 13.38 6.45
N LYS A 298 -14.77 14.21 5.59
CA LYS A 298 -16.18 14.07 5.19
C LYS A 298 -16.40 13.08 4.06
N ARG A 299 -15.39 12.92 3.20
CA ARG A 299 -15.42 12.00 2.06
C ARG A 299 -14.16 11.15 2.00
N GLY A 300 -14.29 9.95 1.49
CA GLY A 300 -13.14 9.12 1.14
C GLY A 300 -13.55 7.73 0.70
N ILE A 301 -12.61 6.98 0.15
CA ILE A 301 -12.78 5.58 -0.23
C ILE A 301 -11.57 4.82 0.28
N VAL A 302 -11.81 3.77 1.04
CA VAL A 302 -10.79 2.75 1.33
C VAL A 302 -11.05 1.55 0.44
N VAL A 303 -10.07 1.10 -0.32
CA VAL A 303 -10.23 0.03 -1.30
C VAL A 303 -9.10 -1.00 -1.23
N GLN A 304 -9.43 -2.27 -1.45
CA GLN A 304 -8.47 -3.37 -1.60
C GLN A 304 -8.11 -3.57 -3.08
N GLY A 305 -7.28 -2.66 -3.60
CA GLY A 305 -6.76 -2.75 -4.96
C GLY A 305 -5.62 -3.77 -5.13
N LEU A 306 -5.01 -3.77 -6.31
CA LEU A 306 -3.83 -4.59 -6.65
C LEU A 306 -2.73 -4.36 -5.62
N GLU A 307 -2.20 -5.43 -5.04
CA GLU A 307 -1.16 -5.38 -4.00
C GLU A 307 -1.43 -4.37 -2.86
N GLY A 308 -2.69 -4.16 -2.48
CA GLY A 308 -3.08 -3.20 -1.45
C GLY A 308 -3.05 -1.73 -1.88
N GLY A 309 -2.94 -1.50 -3.19
CA GLY A 309 -3.05 -0.21 -3.86
C GLY A 309 -4.47 0.34 -3.91
N VAL A 310 -4.60 1.50 -4.56
CA VAL A 310 -5.88 2.18 -4.80
C VAL A 310 -6.56 1.76 -6.10
N VAL A 311 -5.81 1.14 -7.02
CA VAL A 311 -6.28 0.70 -8.32
C VAL A 311 -6.87 -0.72 -8.22
N PRO A 312 -8.15 -0.93 -8.56
CA PRO A 312 -8.77 -2.25 -8.53
C PRO A 312 -8.15 -3.24 -9.53
N SER A 313 -8.31 -4.54 -9.26
CA SER A 313 -8.06 -5.57 -10.27
C SER A 313 -9.11 -5.50 -11.37
N VAL A 314 -8.73 -5.88 -12.59
CA VAL A 314 -9.63 -6.03 -13.75
C VAL A 314 -10.04 -7.48 -14.01
N VAL A 315 -9.48 -8.42 -13.23
CA VAL A 315 -9.79 -9.85 -13.30
C VAL A 315 -10.77 -10.26 -12.22
N ARG A 316 -10.58 -9.74 -10.99
CA ARG A 316 -11.34 -10.15 -9.81
C ARG A 316 -12.03 -8.98 -9.13
N ARG A 317 -13.12 -9.32 -8.45
CA ARG A 317 -13.80 -8.43 -7.53
C ARG A 317 -12.85 -7.77 -6.54
N SER A 318 -12.96 -6.45 -6.43
CA SER A 318 -12.32 -5.65 -5.39
C SER A 318 -13.35 -5.14 -4.39
N ARG A 319 -12.98 -4.99 -3.12
CA ARG A 319 -13.86 -4.53 -2.05
C ARG A 319 -13.37 -3.19 -1.52
N GLY A 320 -14.29 -2.36 -1.06
CA GLY A 320 -13.97 -1.12 -0.39
C GLY A 320 -15.10 -0.65 0.52
N ILE A 321 -14.89 0.49 1.16
CA ILE A 321 -15.91 1.24 1.87
C ILE A 321 -15.76 2.71 1.49
N GLU A 322 -16.86 3.30 1.02
CA GLU A 322 -16.98 4.73 0.73
C GLU A 322 -17.48 5.44 1.99
N LEU A 323 -16.81 6.51 2.38
CA LEU A 323 -17.25 7.47 3.40
C LEU A 323 -17.88 8.66 2.67
N VAL A 324 -19.14 8.95 2.96
CA VAL A 324 -19.86 10.12 2.42
C VAL A 324 -20.64 10.79 3.54
N GLU A 325 -20.24 12.00 3.92
CA GLU A 325 -20.90 12.82 4.94
C GLU A 325 -21.14 12.07 6.27
N GLY A 326 -20.15 11.27 6.68
CA GLY A 326 -20.22 10.46 7.92
C GLY A 326 -20.89 9.10 7.77
N CYS A 327 -21.48 8.80 6.61
CA CYS A 327 -22.05 7.48 6.31
C CYS A 327 -20.99 6.57 5.66
N GLN A 328 -20.89 5.34 6.15
CA GLN A 328 -20.04 4.30 5.57
C GLN A 328 -20.87 3.39 4.66
N VAL A 329 -20.52 3.35 3.38
CA VAL A 329 -21.24 2.59 2.34
C VAL A 329 -20.31 1.50 1.81
N PRO A 330 -20.66 0.21 1.98
CA PRO A 330 -19.89 -0.87 1.39
C PRO A 330 -19.79 -0.74 -0.13
N LEU A 331 -18.58 -0.87 -0.66
CA LEU A 331 -18.30 -0.79 -2.08
C LEU A 331 -17.81 -2.14 -2.61
N SER A 332 -18.36 -2.55 -3.74
CA SER A 332 -17.97 -3.74 -4.48
C SER A 332 -17.66 -3.34 -5.91
N ILE A 333 -16.46 -3.70 -6.38
CA ILE A 333 -15.99 -3.36 -7.72
C ILE A 333 -15.82 -4.68 -8.50
N GLU A 334 -16.78 -5.04 -9.35
CA GLU A 334 -16.73 -6.20 -10.25
C GLU A 334 -16.44 -5.74 -11.69
N PRO A 335 -15.23 -5.93 -12.24
CA PRO A 335 -14.81 -5.33 -13.52
C PRO A 335 -15.77 -5.54 -14.70
N GLY A 336 -16.50 -6.67 -14.69
CA GLY A 336 -17.51 -7.00 -15.69
C GLY A 336 -18.71 -6.03 -15.73
N ASP A 337 -19.04 -5.38 -14.61
CA ASP A 337 -20.18 -4.45 -14.51
C ASP A 337 -20.00 -3.20 -15.40
N TRP A 338 -18.77 -2.88 -15.79
CA TRP A 338 -18.43 -1.68 -16.57
C TRP A 338 -17.74 -1.99 -17.90
N GLY A 339 -17.76 -3.26 -18.34
CA GLY A 339 -17.14 -3.66 -19.60
C GLY A 339 -15.61 -3.52 -19.64
N VAL A 340 -14.97 -3.44 -18.48
CA VAL A 340 -13.50 -3.27 -18.33
C VAL A 340 -12.79 -4.54 -17.85
N ALA A 341 -13.52 -5.66 -17.76
CA ALA A 341 -12.95 -6.95 -17.41
C ALA A 341 -11.86 -7.38 -18.40
N SER A 342 -10.84 -8.06 -17.90
CA SER A 342 -9.77 -8.67 -18.68
C SER A 342 -9.46 -10.08 -18.16
N ASP A 343 -8.84 -10.90 -19.00
CA ASP A 343 -8.42 -12.25 -18.61
C ASP A 343 -7.28 -12.21 -17.58
N ASP A 344 -6.42 -11.19 -17.67
CA ASP A 344 -5.25 -11.00 -16.80
C ASP A 344 -5.13 -9.54 -16.31
N ASP A 345 -4.54 -9.35 -15.14
CA ASP A 345 -4.15 -8.03 -14.64
C ASP A 345 -2.88 -7.56 -15.38
N ALA A 346 -2.62 -6.25 -15.39
CA ALA A 346 -1.44 -5.67 -16.03
C ALA A 346 -0.17 -5.92 -15.19
N GLU A 347 0.33 -7.15 -15.21
CA GLU A 347 1.54 -7.54 -14.52
C GLU A 347 2.80 -7.04 -15.24
N LEU A 348 3.85 -6.80 -14.45
CA LEU A 348 5.20 -6.51 -14.93
C LEU A 348 6.00 -7.80 -15.09
N PRO A 349 7.08 -7.78 -15.90
CA PRO A 349 7.98 -8.93 -16.01
C PRO A 349 8.48 -9.40 -14.64
N LEU A 350 8.46 -10.72 -14.42
CA LEU A 350 8.99 -11.32 -13.19
C LEU A 350 10.48 -10.97 -13.03
N PHE A 351 10.83 -10.53 -11.82
CA PHE A 351 12.20 -10.18 -11.44
C PHE A 351 12.64 -11.02 -10.26
N MET A 352 13.89 -11.49 -10.29
CA MET A 352 14.51 -12.13 -9.14
C MET A 352 14.83 -11.07 -8.09
N PRO A 353 14.73 -11.37 -6.78
CA PRO A 353 15.10 -10.43 -5.74
C PRO A 353 16.51 -9.88 -5.99
N GLY A 354 16.68 -8.55 -5.85
CA GLY A 354 18.00 -7.92 -5.91
C GLY A 354 18.86 -8.29 -4.70
N ASP A 355 20.02 -7.65 -4.59
CA ASP A 355 20.87 -7.82 -3.39
C ASP A 355 20.12 -7.41 -2.11
N GLU A 356 20.64 -7.82 -0.96
CA GLU A 356 20.08 -7.42 0.33
C GLU A 356 19.95 -5.90 0.42
N GLY A 357 18.75 -5.43 0.75
CA GLY A 357 18.43 -4.01 0.80
C GLY A 357 18.02 -3.37 -0.53
N GLN A 358 17.91 -4.13 -1.63
CA GLN A 358 17.33 -3.68 -2.90
C GLN A 358 15.90 -4.21 -3.11
N GLY A 359 15.10 -3.49 -3.90
CA GLY A 359 13.76 -3.91 -4.32
C GLY A 359 13.42 -3.51 -5.76
N PRO A 360 12.17 -3.75 -6.19
CA PRO A 360 11.71 -3.46 -7.55
C PRO A 360 11.98 -2.04 -8.05
N ALA A 361 11.91 -1.03 -7.17
CA ALA A 361 12.21 0.37 -7.55
C ALA A 361 13.69 0.63 -7.81
N ASP A 362 14.60 -0.23 -7.34
CA ASP A 362 16.03 -0.13 -7.60
C ASP A 362 16.41 -0.77 -8.95
N ASN A 363 15.48 -1.46 -9.62
CA ASN A 363 15.69 -2.07 -10.93
C ASN A 363 15.27 -1.11 -12.07
N PRO A 364 16.23 -0.58 -12.86
CA PRO A 364 15.91 0.39 -13.92
C PRO A 364 15.02 -0.18 -15.04
N ARG A 365 15.04 -1.50 -15.29
CA ARG A 365 14.18 -2.12 -16.31
C ARG A 365 12.73 -2.17 -15.86
N LEU A 366 12.47 -2.50 -14.60
CA LEU A 366 11.11 -2.51 -14.05
C LEU A 366 10.53 -1.09 -13.97
N VAL A 367 11.35 -0.13 -13.55
CA VAL A 367 10.99 1.28 -13.54
C VAL A 367 10.62 1.76 -14.95
N GLN A 368 11.40 1.37 -15.97
CA GLN A 368 11.08 1.66 -17.37
C GLN A 368 9.79 0.97 -17.83
N SER A 369 9.64 -0.34 -17.61
CA SER A 369 8.41 -1.08 -18.01
C SER A 369 7.15 -0.52 -17.36
N SER A 370 7.25 -0.05 -16.10
CA SER A 370 6.12 0.60 -15.41
C SER A 370 5.74 1.92 -16.08
N ALA A 371 6.73 2.72 -16.47
CA ALA A 371 6.50 3.98 -17.17
C ALA A 371 5.97 3.77 -18.59
N ASP A 372 6.42 2.72 -19.28
CA ASP A 372 5.92 2.34 -20.61
C ASP A 372 4.44 1.94 -20.53
N GLN A 373 4.03 1.17 -19.52
CA GLN A 373 2.62 0.84 -19.30
C GLN A 373 1.77 2.08 -19.03
N VAL A 374 2.23 3.01 -18.19
CA VAL A 374 1.50 4.26 -17.94
C VAL A 374 1.42 5.14 -19.19
N SER A 375 2.50 5.21 -19.97
CA SER A 375 2.52 5.93 -21.25
C SER A 375 1.55 5.32 -22.26
N ALA A 376 1.52 3.99 -22.36
CA ALA A 376 0.58 3.26 -23.20
C ALA A 376 -0.86 3.59 -22.85
N VAL A 377 -1.20 3.63 -21.56
CA VAL A 377 -2.53 4.05 -21.09
C VAL A 377 -2.85 5.46 -21.55
N LEU A 378 -1.96 6.43 -21.31
CA LEU A 378 -2.18 7.84 -21.68
C LEU A 378 -2.30 8.07 -23.20
N CYS A 379 -1.72 7.18 -24.01
CA CYS A 379 -1.90 7.14 -25.47
C CYS A 379 -3.19 6.42 -25.91
N GLY A 380 -4.05 6.02 -24.98
CA GLY A 380 -5.32 5.34 -25.27
C GLY A 380 -5.17 3.88 -25.70
N GLN A 381 -4.01 3.24 -25.49
CA GLN A 381 -3.83 1.83 -25.87
C GLN A 381 -4.77 0.94 -25.08
N ALA A 382 -5.53 0.11 -25.78
CA ALA A 382 -6.43 -0.86 -25.15
C ALA A 382 -5.65 -1.94 -24.40
N GLY A 383 -6.20 -2.42 -23.28
CA GLY A 383 -5.63 -3.51 -22.49
C GLY A 383 -5.93 -3.38 -20.99
N ALA A 384 -5.47 -4.36 -20.23
CA ALA A 384 -5.70 -4.45 -18.77
C ALA A 384 -5.25 -3.20 -18.01
N ALA A 385 -4.12 -2.59 -18.40
CA ALA A 385 -3.61 -1.37 -17.77
C ALA A 385 -4.56 -0.18 -17.94
N ARG A 386 -5.15 -0.02 -19.14
CA ARG A 386 -6.14 1.03 -19.42
C ARG A 386 -7.39 0.79 -18.58
N SER A 387 -7.93 -0.42 -18.60
CA SER A 387 -9.09 -0.81 -17.80
C SER A 387 -8.90 -0.52 -16.32
N ALA A 388 -7.74 -0.91 -15.76
CA ALA A 388 -7.41 -0.67 -14.36
C ALA A 388 -7.30 0.83 -14.05
N ALA A 389 -6.63 1.60 -14.91
CA ALA A 389 -6.51 3.05 -14.75
C ALA A 389 -7.87 3.77 -14.81
N LEU A 390 -8.81 3.32 -15.67
CA LEU A 390 -10.16 3.86 -15.72
C LEU A 390 -10.96 3.58 -14.44
N LEU A 391 -10.85 2.37 -13.87
CA LEU A 391 -11.45 2.06 -12.57
C LEU A 391 -10.85 2.91 -11.44
N GLY A 392 -9.53 3.09 -11.44
CA GLY A 392 -8.85 3.98 -10.50
C GLY A 392 -9.32 5.44 -10.63
N ALA A 393 -9.42 5.95 -11.86
CA ALA A 393 -9.90 7.30 -12.13
C ALA A 393 -11.37 7.49 -11.70
N ALA A 394 -12.22 6.50 -11.94
CA ALA A 394 -13.61 6.51 -11.49
C ALA A 394 -13.73 6.59 -9.95
N LEU A 395 -12.85 5.90 -9.21
CA LEU A 395 -12.79 6.01 -7.75
C LEU A 395 -12.37 7.41 -7.30
N VAL A 396 -11.39 8.03 -7.98
CA VAL A 396 -10.98 9.41 -7.69
C VAL A 396 -12.15 10.37 -7.96
N LEU A 397 -12.84 10.25 -9.10
CA LEU A 397 -13.98 11.11 -9.44
C LEU A 397 -15.14 10.96 -8.45
N LYS A 398 -15.42 9.73 -8.00
CA LYS A 398 -16.45 9.45 -7.00
C LYS A 398 -16.07 10.04 -5.63
N ALA A 399 -14.83 9.84 -5.18
CA ALA A 399 -14.34 10.44 -3.94
C ALA A 399 -14.36 11.98 -3.97
N ALA A 400 -14.09 12.58 -5.14
CA ALA A 400 -14.17 14.02 -5.36
C ALA A 400 -15.61 14.58 -5.31
N GLY A 401 -16.63 13.71 -5.27
CA GLY A 401 -18.04 14.10 -5.38
C GLY A 401 -18.42 14.61 -6.76
N LEU A 402 -17.67 14.23 -7.81
CA LEU A 402 -17.91 14.68 -9.17
C LEU A 402 -18.85 13.74 -9.93
N CYS A 403 -18.93 12.47 -9.56
CA CYS A 403 -19.87 11.52 -10.13
C CYS A 403 -20.69 10.82 -9.02
N PRO A 404 -22.00 10.56 -9.24
CA PRO A 404 -22.84 9.88 -8.26
C PRO A 404 -22.56 8.37 -8.19
N THR A 405 -22.18 7.77 -9.32
CA THR A 405 -21.95 6.32 -9.47
C THR A 405 -20.58 6.04 -10.06
N LEU A 406 -20.08 4.82 -9.85
CA LEU A 406 -18.85 4.37 -10.50
C LEU A 406 -19.00 4.29 -12.03
N SER A 407 -20.20 3.96 -12.53
CA SER A 407 -20.46 3.92 -13.98
C SER A 407 -20.24 5.29 -14.62
N ASP A 408 -20.85 6.34 -14.06
CA ASP A 408 -20.62 7.73 -14.53
C ASP A 408 -19.14 8.13 -14.41
N GLY A 409 -18.47 7.67 -13.35
CA GLY A 409 -17.03 7.84 -13.19
C GLY A 409 -16.21 7.20 -14.31
N VAL A 410 -16.54 5.96 -14.71
CA VAL A 410 -15.85 5.25 -15.80
C VAL A 410 -16.11 5.92 -17.15
N ASP A 411 -17.34 6.35 -17.42
CA ASP A 411 -17.71 7.01 -18.67
C ASP A 411 -16.97 8.36 -18.83
N ARG A 412 -16.92 9.15 -17.75
CA ARG A 412 -16.17 10.41 -17.73
C ARG A 412 -14.67 10.21 -17.83
N ALA A 413 -14.12 9.23 -17.13
CA ALA A 413 -12.71 8.88 -17.22
C ALA A 413 -12.33 8.44 -18.63
N THR A 414 -13.20 7.63 -19.27
CA THR A 414 -13.01 7.17 -20.65
C THR A 414 -13.00 8.35 -21.62
N SER A 415 -13.98 9.25 -21.49
CA SER A 415 -14.06 10.45 -22.34
C SER A 415 -12.82 11.35 -22.20
N ALA A 416 -12.34 11.58 -20.98
CA ALA A 416 -11.16 12.41 -20.72
C ALA A 416 -9.84 11.77 -21.17
N LEU A 417 -9.77 10.43 -21.15
CA LEU A 417 -8.62 9.70 -21.67
C LEU A 417 -8.61 9.74 -23.21
N ASP A 418 -9.74 9.39 -23.83
CA ASP A 418 -9.85 9.23 -25.28
C ASP A 418 -9.81 10.60 -26.02
N SER A 419 -10.19 11.70 -25.36
CA SER A 419 -10.01 13.07 -25.89
C SER A 419 -8.57 13.56 -25.87
N GLY A 420 -7.67 12.86 -25.16
CA GLY A 420 -6.26 13.25 -24.98
C GLY A 420 -6.05 14.32 -23.90
N GLU A 421 -7.09 14.77 -23.19
CA GLU A 421 -6.98 15.77 -22.13
C GLU A 421 -6.07 15.32 -20.98
N ALA A 422 -6.06 14.03 -20.65
CA ALA A 422 -5.15 13.45 -19.66
C ALA A 422 -3.67 13.70 -20.00
N SER A 423 -3.29 13.58 -21.28
CA SER A 423 -1.95 13.91 -21.76
C SER A 423 -1.66 15.42 -21.69
N GLY A 424 -2.68 16.26 -21.86
CA GLY A 424 -2.60 17.71 -21.66
C GLY A 424 -2.29 18.11 -20.22
N VAL A 425 -2.85 17.40 -19.22
CA VAL A 425 -2.53 17.60 -17.80
C VAL A 425 -1.05 17.30 -17.53
N LEU A 426 -0.55 16.18 -18.05
CA LEU A 426 0.86 15.80 -17.92
C LEU A 426 1.79 16.85 -18.55
N ALA A 427 1.46 17.33 -19.76
CA ALA A 427 2.23 18.36 -20.45
C ALA A 427 2.28 19.67 -19.65
N ARG A 428 1.15 20.12 -19.09
CA ARG A 428 1.09 21.31 -18.25
C ARG A 428 1.92 21.16 -16.97
N LEU A 429 1.88 19.99 -16.34
CA LEU A 429 2.69 19.71 -15.16
C LEU A 429 4.19 19.78 -15.46
N ARG A 430 4.64 19.20 -16.59
CA ARG A 430 6.03 19.32 -17.07
C ARG A 430 6.43 20.77 -17.31
N GLU A 431 5.54 21.58 -17.88
CA GLU A 431 5.80 23.01 -18.11
C GLU A 431 5.99 23.78 -16.80
N LEU A 432 5.12 23.55 -15.81
CA LEU A 432 5.18 24.22 -14.51
C LEU A 432 6.48 23.95 -13.77
N ALA A 433 7.05 22.75 -13.87
CA ALA A 433 8.32 22.43 -13.24
C ALA A 433 9.55 23.01 -13.96
N ARG A 434 9.43 23.36 -15.26
CA ARG A 434 10.51 24.02 -16.01
C ARG A 434 10.60 25.52 -15.74
N ARG A 435 9.55 26.15 -15.22
CA ARG A 435 9.55 27.58 -14.92
C ARG A 435 10.43 27.85 -13.68
N PRO A 436 11.44 28.74 -13.78
CA PRO A 436 12.27 29.07 -12.63
C PRO A 436 11.41 29.68 -11.51
N ARG A 437 11.76 29.38 -10.26
CA ARG A 437 11.12 29.96 -9.07
C ARG A 437 11.22 31.48 -9.19
N ALA A 438 10.09 32.18 -9.25
CA ALA A 438 10.09 33.62 -9.01
C ALA A 438 10.54 33.80 -7.56
N GLY A 439 11.72 34.39 -7.38
CA GLY A 439 12.45 34.48 -6.12
C GLY A 439 11.78 35.38 -5.09
#